data_AF-A0A1G9F735-F1
#
_entry.id   AF-A0A1G9F735-F1
#
_cell.length_a   1.000
_cell.length_b   1.000
_cell.length_c   1.000
_cell.angle_alpha   90.00
_cell.angle_beta   90.00
_cell.angle_gamma   90.00
#
_symmetry.space_group_name_H-M   'P 1'
#
loop_
_entity.id
_entity.type
_entity.pdbx_description
1 polymer ?
#
loop_
_entity_poly.entity_id
_entity_poly.type
_entity_poly.pdbx_seq_one_letter_code
_entity_poly.pdbx_strand_id
1 'polypeptide(L)'
;MSRMDIETKRKLREMGVATLLDAFDAQDDTLTLGLAFEEKIKLAVDDAHFVFTQTKVEGLIRRANLRNPNAALRRLDLVEERGLDRSMIAGLGTCSFIDRQQNVVFQGFTGSGKSHLGCALA
;
A
#
# COMPACT_ATOMS: atom_id res chain seq x y z
N MET A 1 16.25 -15.52 -19.36
CA MET A 1 16.28 -16.84 -18.67
C MET A 1 16.75 -16.58 -17.25
N SER A 2 15.90 -16.83 -16.25
CA SER A 2 16.28 -16.62 -14.85
C SER A 2 17.54 -17.43 -14.51
N ARG A 3 18.54 -16.74 -13.93
CA ARG A 3 19.89 -17.27 -13.64
C ARG A 3 19.93 -18.24 -12.45
N MET A 4 18.85 -18.37 -11.69
CA MET A 4 18.82 -19.18 -10.47
C MET A 4 18.38 -20.61 -10.73
N ASP A 5 19.11 -21.57 -10.15
CA ASP A 5 18.80 -22.99 -10.26
C ASP A 5 17.48 -23.34 -9.55
N ILE A 6 16.88 -24.46 -9.98
CA ILE A 6 15.56 -24.91 -9.52
C ILE A 6 15.53 -25.16 -8.00
N GLU A 7 16.62 -25.66 -7.44
CA GLU A 7 16.70 -26.01 -6.01
C GLU A 7 16.78 -24.74 -5.15
N THR A 8 17.50 -23.71 -5.59
CA THR A 8 17.49 -22.39 -4.94
C THR A 8 16.11 -21.75 -4.98
N LYS A 9 15.39 -21.84 -6.11
CA LYS A 9 14.01 -21.35 -6.20
C LYS A 9 13.07 -22.07 -5.23
N ARG A 10 13.20 -23.40 -5.09
CA ARG A 10 12.42 -24.20 -4.14
C ARG A 10 12.66 -23.74 -2.70
N LYS A 11 13.93 -23.61 -2.29
CA LYS A 11 14.30 -23.17 -0.94
C LYS A 11 13.74 -21.79 -0.60
N LEU A 12 13.79 -20.83 -1.54
CA LEU A 12 13.23 -19.50 -1.32
C LEU A 12 11.72 -19.52 -1.08
N ARG A 13 10.99 -20.38 -1.81
CA ARG A 13 9.54 -20.55 -1.60
C ARG A 13 9.24 -21.20 -0.25
N GLU A 14 10.01 -22.21 0.16
CA GLU A 14 9.85 -22.87 1.46
C GLU A 14 10.12 -21.94 2.65
N MET A 15 11.07 -21.02 2.50
CA MET A 15 11.34 -19.96 3.48
C MET A 15 10.29 -18.84 3.45
N GLY A 16 9.29 -18.90 2.58
CA GLY A 16 8.23 -17.89 2.49
C GLY A 16 8.65 -16.59 1.81
N VAL A 17 9.82 -16.53 1.16
CA VAL A 17 10.35 -15.34 0.48
C VAL A 17 10.17 -15.43 -1.05
N ALA A 18 9.01 -15.90 -1.48
CA ALA A 18 8.68 -16.00 -2.91
C ALA A 18 8.71 -14.65 -3.63
N THR A 19 8.34 -13.55 -2.95
CA THR A 19 8.40 -12.20 -3.53
C THR A 19 9.83 -11.76 -3.87
N LEU A 20 10.84 -12.26 -3.15
CA LEU A 20 12.24 -11.99 -3.45
C LEU A 20 12.71 -12.76 -4.69
N LEU A 21 12.23 -13.99 -4.86
CA LEU A 21 12.46 -14.73 -6.09
C LEU A 21 11.88 -13.99 -7.30
N ASP A 22 10.64 -13.50 -7.17
CA ASP A 22 9.98 -12.75 -8.24
C ASP A 22 10.72 -11.43 -8.55
N ALA A 23 11.23 -10.74 -7.52
CA ALA A 23 12.03 -9.53 -7.68
C ALA A 23 13.35 -9.80 -8.43
N PHE A 24 14.07 -10.89 -8.10
CA PHE A 24 15.26 -11.27 -8.85
C PHE A 24 14.94 -11.65 -10.30
N ASP A 25 13.81 -12.33 -10.55
CA ASP A 25 13.39 -12.70 -11.91
C ASP A 25 12.93 -11.48 -12.73
N ALA A 26 12.45 -10.42 -12.07
CA ALA A 26 12.02 -9.17 -12.71
C ALA A 26 13.16 -8.17 -12.96
N GLN A 27 14.33 -8.34 -12.34
CA GLN A 27 15.47 -7.46 -12.56
C GLN A 27 15.96 -7.53 -14.02
N ASP A 28 15.96 -6.39 -14.68
CA ASP A 28 16.51 -6.26 -16.03
C ASP A 28 18.04 -6.12 -15.94
N ASP A 29 18.75 -7.07 -16.56
CA ASP A 29 20.21 -7.09 -16.64
C ASP A 29 20.78 -5.82 -17.31
N THR A 30 20.02 -5.21 -18.22
CA THR A 30 20.36 -3.99 -18.95
C THR A 30 20.22 -2.75 -18.09
N LEU A 31 19.19 -2.71 -17.24
CA LEU A 31 18.95 -1.58 -16.31
C LEU A 31 19.86 -1.67 -15.08
N THR A 32 20.34 -2.86 -14.74
CA THR A 32 21.26 -3.10 -13.61
C THR A 32 22.72 -3.21 -14.05
N LEU A 33 23.02 -2.86 -15.30
CA LEU A 33 24.35 -2.91 -15.88
C LEU A 33 25.22 -1.81 -15.24
N GLY A 34 26.30 -2.21 -14.57
CA GLY A 34 27.18 -1.31 -13.82
C GLY A 34 26.92 -1.24 -12.32
N LEU A 35 25.81 -1.81 -11.82
CA LEU A 35 25.59 -1.94 -10.38
C LEU A 35 26.47 -3.03 -9.78
N ALA A 36 27.02 -2.76 -8.60
CA ALA A 36 27.67 -3.78 -7.79
C ALA A 36 26.66 -4.85 -7.37
N PHE A 37 27.14 -6.06 -7.07
CA PHE A 37 26.30 -7.17 -6.64
C PHE A 37 25.41 -6.80 -5.43
N GLU A 38 25.98 -6.09 -4.46
CA GLU A 38 25.29 -5.63 -3.26
C GLU A 38 24.13 -4.69 -3.59
N GLU A 39 24.31 -3.79 -4.57
CA GLU A 39 23.27 -2.88 -5.02
C GLU A 39 22.13 -3.61 -5.72
N LYS A 40 22.44 -4.66 -6.50
CA LYS A 40 21.42 -5.52 -7.11
C LYS A 40 20.61 -6.27 -6.06
N ILE A 41 21.26 -6.80 -5.03
CA ILE A 41 20.53 -7.41 -3.90
C ILE A 41 19.64 -6.39 -3.23
N LYS A 42 20.18 -5.20 -2.92
CA LYS A 42 19.41 -4.15 -2.24
C LYS A 42 18.14 -3.81 -3.01
N LEU A 43 18.26 -3.61 -4.33
CA LEU A 43 17.11 -3.34 -5.20
C LEU A 43 16.07 -4.47 -5.15
N ALA A 44 16.49 -5.73 -5.26
CA ALA A 44 15.57 -6.87 -5.20
C ALA A 44 14.86 -6.98 -3.84
N VAL A 45 15.58 -6.71 -2.75
CA VAL A 45 15.03 -6.72 -1.40
C VAL A 45 14.02 -5.59 -1.21
N ASP A 46 14.32 -4.38 -1.69
CA ASP A 46 13.42 -3.24 -1.62
C ASP A 46 12.10 -3.52 -2.38
N ASP A 47 12.20 -4.05 -3.60
CA ASP A 47 11.04 -4.45 -4.41
C ASP A 47 10.22 -5.56 -3.72
N ALA A 48 10.90 -6.61 -3.24
CA ALA A 48 10.24 -7.72 -2.56
C ALA A 48 9.54 -7.27 -1.27
N HIS A 49 10.16 -6.37 -0.50
CA HIS A 49 9.60 -5.80 0.72
C HIS A 49 8.40 -4.90 0.42
N PHE A 50 8.45 -4.13 -0.67
CA PHE A 50 7.32 -3.35 -1.15
C PHE A 50 6.12 -4.26 -1.45
N VAL A 51 6.30 -5.29 -2.28
CA VAL A 51 5.23 -6.25 -2.63
C VAL A 51 4.68 -6.97 -1.40
N PHE A 52 5.54 -7.41 -0.50
CA PHE A 52 5.14 -8.04 0.76
C PHE A 52 4.26 -7.11 1.61
N THR A 53 4.67 -5.85 1.75
CA THR A 53 3.93 -4.84 2.51
C THR A 53 2.59 -4.53 1.85
N GLN A 54 2.56 -4.37 0.53
CA GLN A 54 1.31 -4.14 -0.22
C GLN A 54 0.33 -5.32 -0.05
N THR A 55 0.81 -6.56 -0.17
CA THR A 55 -0.04 -7.76 0.00
C THR A 55 -0.64 -7.82 1.41
N LYS A 56 0.14 -7.44 2.43
CA LYS A 56 -0.35 -7.33 3.81
C LYS A 56 -1.45 -6.27 3.93
N VAL A 57 -1.25 -5.09 3.34
CA VAL A 57 -2.23 -4.00 3.33
C VAL A 57 -3.51 -4.41 2.60
N GLU A 58 -3.41 -4.98 1.40
CA GLU A 58 -4.57 -5.49 0.65
C GLU A 58 -5.34 -6.56 1.42
N GLY A 59 -4.63 -7.45 2.13
CA GLY A 59 -5.24 -8.45 2.99
C GLY A 59 -6.01 -7.82 4.15
N LEU A 60 -5.50 -6.74 4.75
CA LEU A 60 -6.20 -5.98 5.80
C LEU A 60 -7.45 -5.29 5.25
N ILE A 61 -7.34 -4.59 4.11
CA ILE A 61 -8.47 -3.92 3.44
C ILE A 61 -9.58 -4.92 3.12
N ARG A 62 -9.21 -6.10 2.59
CA ARG A 62 -10.16 -7.17 2.28
C ARG A 62 -10.89 -7.68 3.51
N ARG A 63 -10.18 -7.86 4.64
CA ARG A 63 -10.79 -8.32 5.90
C ARG A 63 -11.65 -7.25 6.57
N ALA A 64 -11.37 -5.97 6.35
CA ALA A 64 -12.18 -4.87 6.88
C ALA A 64 -13.59 -4.79 6.28
N ASN A 65 -13.84 -5.47 5.15
CA ASN A 65 -15.15 -5.55 4.48
C ASN A 65 -15.80 -4.17 4.25
N LEU A 66 -14.98 -3.20 3.85
CA LEU A 66 -15.43 -1.84 3.58
C LEU A 66 -16.36 -1.82 2.36
N ARG A 67 -17.41 -0.99 2.41
CA ARG A 67 -18.33 -0.83 1.28
C ARG A 67 -17.62 -0.36 0.00
N ASN A 68 -16.61 0.50 0.15
CA ASN A 68 -15.78 1.01 -0.93
C ASN A 68 -14.30 0.77 -0.60
N PRO A 69 -13.73 -0.42 -0.90
CA PRO A 69 -12.37 -0.78 -0.48
C PRO A 69 -11.28 0.05 -1.18
N ASN A 70 -11.60 0.70 -2.30
CA ASN A 70 -10.68 1.55 -3.07
C ASN A 70 -10.83 3.05 -2.72
N ALA A 71 -11.61 3.38 -1.70
CA ALA A 71 -11.74 4.74 -1.21
C ALA A 71 -10.40 5.21 -0.60
N ALA A 72 -10.01 6.44 -0.88
CA ALA A 72 -8.74 6.98 -0.38
C ALA A 72 -8.86 8.49 -0.24
N LEU A 73 -8.28 9.05 0.84
CA LEU A 73 -8.34 10.50 1.10
C LEU A 73 -7.76 11.32 -0.06
N ARG A 74 -6.73 10.80 -0.76
CA ARG A 74 -6.11 11.45 -1.93
C ARG A 74 -7.04 11.60 -3.14
N ARG A 75 -8.14 10.85 -3.18
CA ARG A 75 -9.15 10.89 -4.26
C ARG A 75 -10.36 11.73 -3.87
N LEU A 76 -10.34 12.40 -2.72
CA LEU A 76 -11.43 13.25 -2.30
C LEU A 76 -11.49 14.50 -3.17
N ASP A 77 -12.70 14.77 -3.65
CA ASP A 77 -13.01 16.07 -4.21
C ASP A 77 -13.14 17.10 -3.08
N LEU A 78 -12.23 18.07 -3.10
CA LEU A 78 -12.07 19.14 -2.11
C LEU A 78 -12.50 20.50 -2.69
N VAL A 79 -13.45 20.50 -3.63
CA VAL A 79 -14.15 21.71 -4.07
C VAL A 79 -14.80 22.42 -2.89
N GLU A 80 -14.81 23.76 -2.95
CA GLU A 80 -15.16 24.63 -1.82
C GLU A 80 -16.62 24.45 -1.39
N GLU A 81 -17.52 24.14 -2.32
CA GLU A 81 -18.95 23.91 -2.11
C GLU A 81 -19.25 22.74 -1.17
N ARG A 82 -18.29 21.83 -0.97
CA ARG A 82 -18.44 20.73 -0.01
C ARG A 82 -18.11 21.14 1.43
N GLY A 83 -17.50 22.30 1.63
CA GLY A 83 -17.14 22.82 2.96
C GLY A 83 -16.16 21.92 3.73
N LEU A 84 -15.34 21.12 3.04
CA LEU A 84 -14.36 20.25 3.66
C LEU A 84 -13.08 21.04 3.99
N ASP A 85 -12.76 21.15 5.27
CA ASP A 85 -11.50 21.77 5.71
C ASP A 85 -10.31 20.88 5.35
N ARG A 86 -9.45 21.39 4.47
CA ARG A 86 -8.25 20.69 3.97
C ARG A 86 -7.26 20.36 5.09
N SER A 87 -7.12 21.25 6.07
CA SER A 87 -6.22 21.05 7.21
C SER A 87 -6.74 19.93 8.12
N MET A 88 -8.06 19.88 8.33
CA MET A 88 -8.71 18.80 9.07
C MET A 88 -8.55 17.45 8.35
N ILE A 89 -8.80 17.40 7.04
CA ILE A 89 -8.63 16.16 6.26
C ILE A 89 -7.17 15.68 6.27
N ALA A 90 -6.21 16.60 6.12
CA ALA A 90 -4.80 16.27 6.22
C ALA A 90 -4.44 15.73 7.62
N GLY A 91 -4.97 16.35 8.68
CA GLY A 91 -4.82 15.88 10.06
C GLY A 91 -5.39 14.48 10.26
N LEU A 92 -6.60 14.21 9.77
CA LEU A 92 -7.21 12.89 9.80
C LEU A 92 -6.39 11.84 9.03
N GLY A 93 -5.77 12.23 7.92
CA GLY A 93 -4.89 11.34 7.13
C GLY A 93 -3.62 10.89 7.84
N THR A 94 -3.23 11.53 8.94
CA THR A 94 -2.13 11.05 9.80
C THR A 94 -2.53 9.92 10.74
N CYS A 95 -3.83 9.59 10.81
CA CYS A 95 -4.41 8.65 11.78
C CYS A 95 -4.20 9.03 13.26
N SER A 96 -3.75 10.25 13.57
CA SER A 96 -3.50 10.71 14.94
C SER A 96 -4.73 10.68 15.86
N PHE A 97 -5.93 10.69 15.30
CA PHE A 97 -7.18 10.53 16.05
C PHE A 97 -7.28 9.14 16.71
N ILE A 98 -6.63 8.10 16.16
CA ILE A 98 -6.60 6.76 16.74
C ILE A 98 -5.80 6.78 18.04
N ASP A 99 -4.57 7.31 17.99
CA ASP A 99 -3.68 7.41 19.16
C ASP A 99 -4.29 8.30 20.26
N ARG A 100 -5.02 9.35 19.84
CA ARG A 100 -5.71 10.28 20.74
C ARG A 100 -7.07 9.77 21.23
N GLN A 101 -7.53 8.60 20.76
CA GLN A 101 -8.85 8.05 21.08
C GLN A 101 -9.99 9.03 20.76
N GLN A 102 -9.86 9.78 19.66
CA GLN A 102 -10.83 10.78 19.22
C GLN A 102 -11.81 10.20 18.20
N ASN A 103 -13.09 10.43 18.45
CA ASN A 103 -14.15 10.03 17.53
C ASN A 103 -14.20 10.97 16.31
N VAL A 104 -14.38 10.38 15.13
CA VAL A 104 -14.61 11.12 13.89
C VAL A 104 -16.07 10.98 13.49
N VAL A 105 -16.78 12.10 13.39
CA VAL A 105 -18.22 12.13 13.05
C VAL A 105 -18.41 12.80 11.70
N PHE A 106 -19.09 12.11 10.78
CA PHE A 106 -19.47 12.67 9.47
C PHE A 106 -20.94 13.09 9.49
N GLN A 107 -21.21 14.38 9.27
CA GLN A 107 -22.56 14.95 9.23
C GLN A 107 -22.86 15.58 7.87
N GLY A 108 -24.10 15.44 7.38
CA GLY A 108 -24.56 16.03 6.11
C GLY A 108 -25.67 15.21 5.43
N PHE A 109 -26.19 15.72 4.31
CA PHE A 109 -27.30 15.10 3.56
C PHE A 109 -26.96 13.74 2.93
N THR A 110 -27.96 12.90 2.65
CA THR A 110 -27.76 11.67 1.87
C THR A 110 -27.12 12.00 0.52
N GLY A 111 -26.29 11.09 -0.01
CA GLY A 111 -25.55 11.33 -1.25
C GLY A 111 -24.34 12.25 -1.14
N SER A 112 -24.11 12.95 -0.01
CA SER A 112 -22.98 13.88 0.15
C SER A 112 -21.60 13.22 0.32
N GLY A 113 -21.46 11.91 0.07
CA GLY A 113 -20.17 11.21 0.11
C GLY A 113 -19.68 10.77 1.50
N LYS A 114 -20.49 10.87 2.57
CA LYS A 114 -20.09 10.45 3.94
C LYS A 114 -19.61 9.01 4.02
N SER A 115 -20.31 8.07 3.37
CA SER A 115 -19.88 6.66 3.35
C SER A 115 -18.54 6.48 2.63
N HIS A 116 -18.26 7.29 1.61
CA HIS A 116 -16.96 7.27 0.94
C HIS A 116 -15.86 7.84 1.83
N LEU A 117 -16.11 8.97 2.51
CA LEU A 117 -15.18 9.54 3.49
C LEU A 117 -14.84 8.56 4.61
N GLY A 118 -15.85 7.89 5.18
CA GLY A 118 -15.63 6.86 6.20
C GLY A 118 -14.77 5.69 5.69
N CYS A 119 -15.03 5.20 4.47
CA CYS A 119 -14.20 4.14 3.87
C CYS A 119 -12.80 4.62 3.51
N ALA A 120 -12.62 5.90 3.17
CA ALA A 120 -11.32 6.47 2.81
C ALA A 120 -10.41 6.71 4.03
N LEU A 121 -11.02 6.84 5.21
CA LEU A 121 -10.33 7.05 6.48
C LEU A 121 -10.03 5.73 7.23
N ALA A 122 -10.83 4.68 6.98
CA ALA A 122 -10.68 3.35 7.56
C ALA A 122 -9.49 2.58 6.96
#